data_AF-A0A3D0X7M2-F1
#
_entry.id   AF-A0A3D0X7M2-F1
#
_cell.length_a   1.000
_cell.length_b   1.000
_cell.length_c   1.000
_cell.angle_alpha   90.00
_cell.angle_beta   90.00
_cell.angle_gamma   90.00
#
_symmetry.space_group_name_H-M   'P 1'
#
loop_
_entity.id
_entity.type
_entity.pdbx_description
1 polymer ?
#
loop_
_entity_poly.entity_id
_entity_poly.type
_entity_poly.pdbx_seq_one_letter_code
_entity_poly.pdbx_strand_id
1 'polypeptide(L)'
;NKVTDDTYMYQHADFPYALADIDRRFTRASDSESGILECKSCTYRKSSAWDDGAIPLYYELQLRFYLAVLDVNIGAFSTIWGNNPDSDMAIPGIERDKAKEDM
;
A
#
# COMPACT_ATOMS: atom_id res chain seq x y z
N ASN A 1 -13.84 -0.34 4.37
CA ASN A 1 -13.10 0.90 4.08
C ASN A 1 -13.74 1.61 2.89
N LYS A 2 -13.71 2.95 2.84
CA LYS A 2 -14.16 3.72 1.68
C LYS A 2 -12.94 4.10 0.83
N VAL A 3 -12.95 3.76 -0.45
CA VAL A 3 -11.85 4.08 -1.39
C VAL A 3 -12.21 5.34 -2.17
N THR A 4 -11.23 6.20 -2.43
CA THR A 4 -11.37 7.43 -3.22
C THR A 4 -10.24 7.56 -4.22
N ASP A 5 -10.54 8.21 -5.36
CA ASP A 5 -9.55 8.50 -6.39
C ASP A 5 -8.53 9.53 -5.91
N ASP A 6 -7.27 9.28 -6.23
CA ASP A 6 -6.14 10.16 -6.00
C ASP A 6 -5.12 9.85 -7.09
N THR A 7 -5.02 10.73 -8.08
CA THR A 7 -4.21 10.51 -9.30
C THR A 7 -3.06 11.51 -9.40
N TYR A 8 -2.59 12.00 -8.25
CA TYR A 8 -1.51 12.96 -8.17
C TYR A 8 -0.20 12.28 -7.82
N MET A 9 0.89 12.86 -8.31
CA MET A 9 2.23 12.55 -7.83
C MET A 9 2.57 13.50 -6.67
N TYR A 10 2.94 12.93 -5.53
CA TYR A 10 3.31 13.67 -4.32
C TYR A 10 4.82 13.78 -4.19
N GLN A 11 5.27 14.86 -3.56
CA GLN A 11 6.67 15.09 -3.21
C GLN A 11 6.79 15.23 -1.70
N HIS A 12 7.82 14.63 -1.11
CA HIS A 12 8.08 14.73 0.32
C HIS A 12 8.39 16.19 0.70
N ALA A 13 7.92 16.63 1.87
CA ALA A 13 8.10 18.01 2.35
C ALA A 13 9.58 18.43 2.45
N ASP A 14 10.42 17.56 3.02
CA ASP A 14 11.85 17.84 3.24
C ASP A 14 12.81 17.30 2.17
N PHE A 15 12.38 16.36 1.33
CA PHE A 15 13.24 15.65 0.38
C PHE A 15 12.71 15.77 -1.06
N PRO A 16 13.14 16.78 -1.83
CA PRO A 16 12.59 17.05 -3.17
C PRO A 16 12.76 15.90 -4.18
N TYR A 17 13.69 14.98 -3.93
CA TYR A 17 13.89 13.80 -4.77
C TYR A 17 12.89 12.66 -4.47
N ALA A 18 12.22 12.69 -3.32
CA ALA A 18 11.33 11.63 -2.88
C ALA A 18 9.92 11.89 -3.41
N LEU A 19 9.54 11.12 -4.43
CA LEU A 19 8.26 11.23 -5.13
C LEU A 19 7.43 9.96 -4.96
N ALA A 20 6.15 10.11 -4.66
CA ALA A 20 5.22 8.99 -4.49
C ALA A 20 4.05 9.12 -5.47
N ASP A 21 3.88 8.10 -6.30
CA ASP A 21 2.74 7.92 -7.18
C ASP A 21 1.89 6.78 -6.60
N ILE A 22 0.82 7.16 -5.92
CA ILE A 22 -0.05 6.22 -5.20
C ILE A 22 -1.20 5.80 -6.10
N ASP A 23 -1.68 4.56 -5.95
CA ASP A 23 -2.83 4.13 -6.75
C ASP A 23 -4.14 4.76 -6.28
N ARG A 24 -4.40 4.75 -4.95
CA ARG A 24 -5.64 5.26 -4.34
C ARG A 24 -5.45 5.70 -2.89
N ARG A 25 -6.43 6.46 -2.40
CA ARG A 25 -6.66 6.69 -0.96
C ARG A 25 -7.76 5.79 -0.44
N PHE A 26 -7.72 5.53 0.86
CA PHE A 26 -8.88 4.99 1.57
C PHE A 26 -9.10 5.67 2.91
N THR A 27 -10.34 5.57 3.41
CA THR A 27 -10.73 5.91 4.77
C THR A 27 -11.11 4.61 5.49
N ARG A 28 -10.42 4.30 6.59
CA ARG A 28 -10.64 3.11 7.39
C ARG A 28 -12.00 3.20 8.11
N ALA A 29 -12.80 2.15 8.03
CA ALA A 29 -14.18 2.20 8.53
C ALA A 29 -14.28 2.23 10.07
N SER A 30 -13.26 1.70 10.78
CA SER A 30 -13.28 1.59 12.24
C SER A 30 -13.08 2.93 12.96
N ASP A 31 -12.28 3.83 12.39
CA ASP A 31 -11.83 5.06 13.04
C ASP A 31 -11.69 6.27 12.11
N SER A 32 -12.07 6.13 10.84
CA SER A 32 -11.94 7.16 9.82
C SER A 32 -10.51 7.61 9.50
N GLU A 33 -9.48 6.83 9.88
CA GLU A 33 -8.10 7.16 9.52
C GLU A 33 -7.89 7.05 7.99
N SER A 34 -7.18 8.03 7.42
CA SER A 34 -6.85 8.03 5.99
C SER A 34 -5.57 7.24 5.73
N GLY A 35 -5.59 6.42 4.68
CA GLY A 35 -4.46 5.60 4.26
C GLY A 35 -4.25 5.57 2.76
N ILE A 36 -3.18 4.87 2.38
CA ILE A 36 -2.81 4.61 0.97
C ILE A 36 -3.23 3.18 0.62
N LEU A 37 -3.91 3.02 -0.51
CA LEU A 37 -4.21 1.72 -1.09
C LEU A 37 -3.33 1.55 -2.32
N GLU A 38 -2.45 0.54 -2.29
CA GLU A 38 -1.57 0.18 -3.39
C GLU A 38 -2.09 -1.08 -4.10
N CYS A 39 -2.35 -0.99 -5.39
CA CYS A 39 -2.93 -2.04 -6.20
C CYS A 39 -1.85 -2.76 -7.01
N LYS A 40 -1.90 -4.09 -7.03
CA LYS A 40 -1.00 -4.90 -7.86
C LYS A 40 -1.78 -5.94 -8.64
N SER A 41 -1.28 -6.26 -9.83
CA SER A 41 -1.66 -7.46 -10.54
C SER A 41 -0.43 -8.35 -10.66
N CYS A 42 -0.59 -9.63 -10.39
CA CYS A 42 0.48 -10.61 -10.58
C CYS A 42 -0.07 -11.88 -11.24
N THR A 43 0.81 -12.83 -11.54
CA THR A 43 0.37 -14.12 -12.11
C THR A 43 0.13 -15.12 -10.98
N TYR A 44 -0.68 -16.15 -11.22
CA TYR A 44 -0.87 -17.27 -10.27
C TYR A 44 0.45 -17.88 -9.78
N ARG A 45 1.54 -17.84 -10.56
CA ARG A 45 2.86 -18.36 -10.13
C ARG A 45 3.50 -17.55 -8.99
N LYS A 46 2.97 -16.37 -8.70
CA LYS A 46 3.44 -15.43 -7.68
C LYS A 46 2.42 -15.22 -6.56
N SER A 47 1.27 -15.90 -6.60
CA SER A 47 0.23 -15.76 -5.57
C SER A 47 0.74 -16.18 -4.19
N SER A 48 1.53 -17.25 -4.12
CA SER A 48 2.04 -17.78 -2.85
C SER A 48 2.97 -16.84 -2.09
N ALA A 49 3.47 -15.77 -2.74
CA ALA A 49 4.21 -14.72 -2.05
C ALA A 49 3.33 -13.82 -1.15
N TRP A 50 2.00 -14.03 -1.21
CA TRP A 50 0.97 -13.31 -0.46
C TRP A 50 0.21 -14.20 0.53
N ASP A 51 0.59 -15.48 0.62
CA ASP A 51 -0.04 -16.43 1.54
C ASP A 51 0.11 -15.94 2.99
N ASP A 52 -0.87 -16.27 3.83
CA ASP A 52 -0.90 -15.90 5.26
C ASP A 52 -0.72 -14.39 5.53
N GLY A 53 -1.11 -13.54 4.58
CA GLY A 53 -0.98 -12.09 4.69
C GLY A 53 0.43 -11.56 4.47
N ALA A 54 1.33 -12.38 3.90
CA ALA A 54 2.67 -11.95 3.52
C ALA A 54 2.64 -10.82 2.47
N ILE A 55 3.71 -10.03 2.45
CA ILE A 55 3.95 -8.98 1.47
C ILE A 55 5.35 -9.19 0.91
N PRO A 56 5.53 -9.30 -0.42
CA PRO A 56 6.86 -9.31 -1.00
C PRO A 56 7.66 -8.07 -0.58
N LEU A 57 8.89 -8.27 -0.09
CA LEU A 57 9.69 -7.21 0.55
C LEU A 57 9.78 -5.91 -0.26
N TYR A 58 9.94 -6.01 -1.57
CA TYR A 58 10.05 -4.84 -2.44
C TYR A 58 8.74 -4.03 -2.53
N TYR A 59 7.58 -4.68 -2.41
CA TYR A 59 6.31 -3.99 -2.29
C TYR A 59 6.16 -3.36 -0.90
N GLU A 60 6.53 -4.07 0.17
CA GLU A 60 6.49 -3.50 1.52
C GLU A 60 7.34 -2.21 1.60
N LEU A 61 8.56 -2.24 1.05
CA LEU A 61 9.43 -1.07 0.98
C LEU A 61 8.81 0.07 0.16
N GLN A 62 8.18 -0.23 -0.98
CA GLN A 62 7.48 0.76 -1.80
C GLN A 62 6.38 1.46 -0.99
N LEU A 63 5.50 0.70 -0.34
CA LEU A 63 4.38 1.29 0.40
C LEU A 63 4.87 2.05 1.63
N ARG A 64 5.85 1.52 2.38
CA ARG A 64 6.48 2.25 3.50
C ARG A 64 7.06 3.59 3.06
N PHE A 65 7.73 3.63 1.91
CA PHE A 65 8.24 4.86 1.34
C PHE A 65 7.10 5.86 1.03
N TYR A 66 5.97 5.40 0.49
CA TYR A 66 4.82 6.27 0.25
C TYR A 66 4.19 6.80 1.55
N LEU A 67 4.11 5.97 2.60
CA LEU A 67 3.63 6.41 3.92
C LEU A 67 4.51 7.53 4.49
N ALA A 68 5.82 7.45 4.28
CA ALA A 68 6.76 8.51 4.67
C ALA A 68 6.56 9.79 3.84
N VAL A 69 6.49 9.68 2.51
CA VAL A 69 6.32 10.83 1.60
C VAL A 69 5.04 11.63 1.88
N LEU A 70 3.92 10.96 2.15
CA LEU A 70 2.63 11.62 2.36
C LEU A 70 2.27 11.86 3.84
N ASP A 71 3.18 11.52 4.75
CA ASP A 71 3.00 11.60 6.21
C ASP A 71 1.69 10.95 6.71
N VAL A 72 1.46 9.68 6.35
CA VAL A 72 0.28 8.91 6.77
C VAL A 72 0.64 7.60 7.44
N ASN A 73 -0.19 7.11 8.37
CA ASN A 73 0.20 6.01 9.24
C ASN A 73 -0.19 4.62 8.73
N ILE A 74 -1.13 4.52 7.80
CA ILE A 74 -1.68 3.23 7.40
C ILE A 74 -1.67 3.05 5.88
N GLY A 75 -1.28 1.85 5.47
CA GLY A 75 -1.29 1.42 4.09
C GLY A 75 -1.95 0.05 3.94
N ALA A 76 -2.47 -0.24 2.77
CA ALA A 76 -2.94 -1.58 2.42
C ALA A 76 -2.60 -1.90 0.97
N PHE A 77 -2.44 -3.19 0.69
CA PHE A 77 -2.38 -3.69 -0.68
C PHE A 77 -3.75 -4.17 -1.16
N SER A 78 -3.97 -4.16 -2.46
CA SER A 78 -4.96 -4.99 -3.14
C SER A 78 -4.27 -5.66 -4.31
N THR A 79 -3.86 -6.91 -4.11
CA THR A 79 -3.18 -7.69 -5.16
C THR A 79 -4.13 -8.71 -5.73
N ILE A 80 -4.26 -8.75 -7.07
CA ILE A 80 -5.06 -9.75 -7.79
C ILE A 80 -4.18 -10.61 -8.69
N TRP A 81 -4.53 -11.89 -8.87
CA TRP A 81 -3.84 -12.78 -9.82
C TRP A 81 -4.77 -13.65 -10.67
N GLY A 82 -6.08 -13.42 -10.56
CA GLY A 82 -7.13 -14.15 -11.26
C GLY A 82 -8.44 -13.38 -11.25
N ASN A 83 -9.53 -14.10 -11.47
CA ASN A 83 -10.86 -13.50 -11.64
C ASN A 83 -11.85 -13.95 -10.56
N ASN A 84 -11.45 -14.87 -9.66
CA ASN A 84 -12.27 -15.24 -8.52
C ASN A 84 -11.95 -14.31 -7.35
N PRO A 85 -12.83 -13.36 -6.99
CA PRO A 85 -12.57 -12.43 -5.89
C PRO A 85 -12.47 -13.12 -4.52
N ASP A 86 -12.99 -14.34 -4.38
CA ASP A 86 -12.95 -15.07 -3.11
C ASP A 86 -11.59 -15.74 -2.85
N SER A 87 -10.80 -16.00 -3.90
CA SER A 87 -9.55 -16.77 -3.80
C SER A 87 -8.34 -16.16 -4.49
N ASP A 88 -8.55 -15.27 -5.46
CA ASP A 88 -7.49 -14.81 -6.37
C ASP A 88 -6.98 -13.41 -6.02
N MET A 89 -7.06 -13.06 -4.74
CA MET A 89 -6.59 -11.77 -4.25
C MET A 89 -6.10 -11.82 -2.79
N ALA A 90 -5.24 -10.86 -2.45
CA ALA A 90 -4.80 -10.59 -1.08
C ALA A 90 -4.89 -9.09 -0.77
N ILE A 91 -5.30 -8.77 0.47
CA ILE A 91 -5.48 -7.39 0.95
C ILE A 91 -4.75 -7.17 2.30
N PRO A 92 -3.44 -7.44 2.41
CA PRO A 92 -2.71 -7.22 3.65
C PRO A 92 -2.55 -5.71 3.93
N GLY A 93 -2.59 -5.34 5.20
CA GLY A 93 -2.34 -3.99 5.69
C GLY A 93 -0.96 -3.84 6.32
N ILE A 94 -0.43 -2.62 6.33
CA ILE A 94 0.76 -2.26 7.11
C ILE A 94 0.52 -0.98 7.91
N GLU A 95 1.17 -0.90 9.06
CA GLU A 95 1.29 0.31 9.85
C GLU A 95 2.69 0.92 9.64
N ARG A 96 2.73 2.25 9.61
CA ARG A 96 3.96 3.02 9.46
C ARG A 96 4.85 2.79 10.67
N ASP A 97 6.12 2.51 10.38
CA ASP A 97 7.15 2.28 11.38
C ASP A 97 8.25 3.33 11.16
N LYS A 98 8.15 4.44 11.89
CA LYS A 98 9.09 5.56 11.77
C LYS A 98 10.52 5.18 12.14
N ALA A 99 10.69 4.19 13.03
CA ALA A 99 12.03 3.74 13.42
C ALA A 99 12.78 3.08 12.24
N LYS A 100 12.07 2.50 11.27
CA LYS A 100 12.67 1.96 10.03
C LYS A 100 13.02 3.02 9.00
N GLU A 101 12.46 4.24 9.12
CA GLU A 101 12.72 5.34 8.20
C GLU A 101 14.05 6.06 8.54
N ASP A 102 14.42 6.06 9.83
CA ASP A 102 15.60 6.75 10.36
C ASP A 102 16.89 5.88 10.40
N MET A 103 16.86 4.66 9.86
CA MET A 103 18.00 3.73 9.81
C MET A 103 18.99 4.05 8.69
#